data_AF-D5CPR5-F1
#
_entry.id   AF-D5CPR5-F1
#
_cell.length_a   1.000
_cell.length_b   1.000
_cell.length_c   1.000
_cell.angle_alpha   90.00
_cell.angle_beta   90.00
_cell.angle_gamma   90.00
#
_symmetry.space_group_name_H-M   'P 1'
#
loop_
_entity.id
_entity.type
_entity.pdbx_description
1 polymer ?
#
loop_
_entity_poly.entity_id
_entity_poly.type
_entity_poly.pdbx_seq_one_letter_code
_entity_poly.pdbx_strand_id
1 'polypeptide(L)'
;MRPILFATLACLSLSAYAAQPEAPARAEPPPPPPMSEDSPADAPQVTIIKETELSVEEYRANGKLYMIKITPKHGAPYYLVDDRGDGKFARQESLDSGFRVPRWIIKRF
;
A
#
# COMPACT_ATOMS: atom_id res chain seq x y z
N MET A 1 23.87 -61.34 -39.86
CA MET A 1 24.04 -59.91 -40.19
C MET A 1 22.83 -59.02 -39.80
N ARG A 2 21.87 -59.49 -38.99
CA ARG A 2 20.70 -58.72 -38.52
C ARG A 2 20.78 -58.07 -37.11
N PRO A 3 21.70 -58.44 -36.18
CA PRO A 3 21.74 -57.78 -34.86
C PRO A 3 22.56 -56.47 -34.87
N ILE A 4 23.42 -56.27 -35.86
CA ILE A 4 24.27 -55.08 -35.98
C ILE A 4 23.44 -53.84 -36.37
N LEU A 5 22.36 -54.05 -37.14
CA LEU A 5 21.45 -52.97 -37.56
C LEU A 5 20.61 -52.41 -36.39
N PHE A 6 20.31 -53.24 -35.38
CA PHE A 6 19.59 -52.81 -34.17
C PHE A 6 20.49 -52.00 -33.22
N ALA A 7 21.79 -52.30 -33.18
CA ALA A 7 22.74 -51.57 -32.35
C ALA A 7 22.97 -50.12 -32.85
N THR A 8 23.00 -49.91 -34.18
CA THR A 8 23.15 -48.56 -34.75
C THR A 8 21.90 -47.70 -34.59
N LEU A 9 20.71 -48.30 -34.59
CA LEU A 9 19.45 -47.58 -34.40
C LEU A 9 19.28 -47.10 -32.94
N ALA A 10 19.82 -47.84 -31.98
CA ALA A 10 19.81 -47.46 -30.56
C ALA A 10 20.78 -46.31 -30.23
N CYS A 11 21.88 -46.14 -30.97
CA CYS A 11 22.78 -45.01 -30.77
C CYS A 11 22.21 -43.68 -31.29
N LEU A 12 21.34 -43.72 -32.32
CA LEU A 12 20.74 -42.49 -32.87
C LEU A 12 19.68 -41.87 -31.95
N SER A 13 19.05 -42.66 -31.07
CA SER A 13 17.99 -42.17 -30.17
C SER A 13 18.52 -41.43 -28.94
N LEU A 14 19.77 -41.66 -28.53
CA LEU A 14 20.37 -40.96 -27.38
C LEU A 14 20.70 -39.49 -27.68
N SER A 15 20.97 -39.13 -28.93
CA SER A 15 21.34 -37.75 -29.30
C SER A 15 20.19 -36.74 -29.14
N ALA A 16 18.93 -37.22 -29.10
CA ALA A 16 17.75 -36.36 -28.96
C ALA A 16 17.46 -35.92 -27.52
N TYR A 17 17.99 -36.61 -26.50
CA TYR A 17 17.73 -36.29 -25.09
C TYR A 17 18.71 -35.24 -24.51
N ALA A 18 19.76 -34.86 -25.25
CA ALA A 18 20.75 -33.89 -24.77
C ALA A 18 20.36 -32.41 -24.99
N ALA A 19 19.28 -32.15 -25.74
CA ALA A 19 18.79 -30.79 -25.99
C ALA A 19 17.74 -30.39 -24.94
N GLN A 20 18.16 -30.27 -23.68
CA GLN A 20 17.35 -29.55 -22.69
C GLN A 20 17.49 -28.05 -22.99
N PRO A 21 16.43 -27.33 -23.40
CA PRO A 21 16.52 -25.88 -23.51
C PRO A 21 16.84 -25.34 -22.11
N GLU A 22 17.99 -24.68 -22.00
CA GLU A 22 18.40 -24.02 -20.77
C GLU A 22 17.31 -22.99 -20.43
N ALA A 23 16.61 -23.21 -19.31
CA ALA A 23 15.58 -22.29 -18.86
C ALA A 23 16.23 -20.90 -18.74
N PRO A 24 15.62 -19.84 -19.30
CA PRO A 24 16.22 -18.51 -19.27
C PRO A 24 16.57 -18.17 -17.82
N ALA A 25 17.84 -17.84 -17.58
CA ALA A 25 18.33 -17.48 -16.27
C ALA A 25 17.35 -16.48 -15.66
N ARG A 26 16.70 -16.88 -14.56
CA ARG A 26 15.71 -16.04 -13.90
C ARG A 26 16.43 -14.80 -13.41
N ALA A 27 16.29 -13.70 -14.15
CA ALA A 27 16.82 -12.41 -13.74
C ALA A 27 16.21 -12.09 -12.38
N GLU A 28 17.07 -12.01 -11.36
CA GLU A 28 16.63 -11.57 -10.04
C GLU A 28 16.18 -10.11 -10.18
N PRO A 29 14.97 -9.75 -9.72
CA PRO A 29 14.52 -8.38 -9.80
C PRO A 29 15.53 -7.48 -9.06
N PRO A 30 15.84 -6.28 -9.60
CA PRO A 30 16.78 -5.39 -8.96
C PRO A 30 16.33 -5.09 -7.52
N PRO A 31 17.28 -4.88 -6.59
CA PRO A 31 16.94 -4.51 -5.23
C PRO A 31 16.07 -3.25 -5.23
N PRO A 32 15.09 -3.14 -4.32
CA PRO A 32 14.29 -1.94 -4.19
C PRO A 32 15.21 -0.72 -3.96
N PRO A 33 14.83 0.46 -4.47
CA PRO A 33 15.60 1.68 -4.22
C PRO A 33 15.74 1.91 -2.71
N PRO A 34 16.86 2.50 -2.24
CA PRO A 34 17.00 2.88 -0.85
C PRO A 34 15.84 3.81 -0.49
N MET A 35 15.07 3.44 0.53
CA MET A 35 14.05 4.30 1.11
C MET A 35 14.74 5.60 1.52
N SER A 36 14.40 6.71 0.87
CA SER A 36 14.88 8.02 1.30
C SER A 36 14.39 8.25 2.72
N GLU A 37 15.30 8.54 3.65
CA GLU A 37 14.96 8.91 5.04
C GLU A 37 14.34 10.31 5.14
N ASP A 38 13.87 10.86 4.01
CA ASP A 38 12.93 11.97 3.95
C ASP A 38 11.56 11.47 4.42
N SER A 39 11.48 11.06 5.69
CA SER A 39 10.23 11.11 6.41
C SER A 39 9.86 12.60 6.46
N PRO A 40 8.80 13.06 5.78
CA PRO A 40 8.31 14.41 6.04
C PRO A 40 7.99 14.49 7.52
N ALA A 41 8.85 15.15 8.30
CA ALA A 41 8.64 15.38 9.73
C ALA A 41 7.31 16.12 10.00
N ASP A 42 6.72 16.70 8.95
CA ASP A 42 5.44 17.40 8.93
C ASP A 42 4.26 16.58 8.39
N ALA A 43 4.43 15.30 8.03
CA ALA A 43 3.28 14.51 7.58
C ALA A 43 2.31 14.22 8.74
N PRO A 44 1.00 14.39 8.51
CA PRO A 44 0.00 14.03 9.52
C PRO A 44 0.05 12.52 9.76
N GLN A 45 0.13 12.14 11.03
CA GLN A 45 0.02 10.76 11.45
C GLN A 45 -1.42 10.30 11.28
N VAL A 46 -1.64 9.24 10.48
CA VAL A 46 -2.96 8.65 10.27
C VAL A 46 -3.05 7.29 10.96
N THR A 47 -3.99 7.15 11.90
CA THR A 47 -4.28 5.87 12.55
C THR A 47 -5.56 5.29 11.95
N ILE A 48 -5.46 4.11 11.34
CA ILE A 48 -6.59 3.44 10.69
C ILE A 48 -7.08 2.30 11.60
N ILE A 49 -8.29 2.44 12.11
CA ILE A 49 -8.98 1.44 12.91
C ILE A 49 -10.06 0.83 12.02
N LYS A 50 -9.89 -0.45 11.68
CA LYS A 50 -10.88 -1.20 10.88
C LYS A 50 -11.75 -2.01 11.83
N GLU A 51 -13.03 -1.67 11.91
CA GLU A 51 -14.03 -2.45 12.61
C GLU A 51 -14.90 -3.22 11.60
N THR A 52 -15.67 -4.20 12.08
CA THR A 52 -16.50 -5.06 11.22
C THR A 52 -17.60 -4.28 10.47
N GLU A 53 -18.07 -3.18 11.05
CA GLU A 53 -19.21 -2.41 10.52
C GLU A 53 -18.83 -1.01 10.01
N LEU A 54 -17.64 -0.50 10.37
CA LEU A 54 -17.17 0.82 9.97
C LEU A 54 -15.63 0.88 9.99
N SER A 55 -15.06 1.76 9.17
CA SER A 55 -13.63 2.09 9.20
C SER A 55 -13.45 3.49 9.73
N VAL A 56 -12.62 3.66 10.75
CA VAL A 56 -12.26 4.95 11.34
C VAL A 56 -10.83 5.28 10.95
N GLU A 57 -10.62 6.45 10.34
CA GLU A 57 -9.30 7.00 10.06
C GLU A 57 -9.12 8.26 10.91
N GLU A 58 -8.25 8.20 11.91
CA GLU A 58 -7.86 9.34 12.75
C GLU A 58 -6.67 10.06 12.15
N TYR A 59 -6.80 11.36 11.92
CA TYR A 59 -5.75 12.22 11.39
C TYR A 59 -5.23 13.13 12.49
N ARG A 60 -3.93 12.98 12.79
CA ARG A 60 -3.21 13.72 13.81
C ARG A 60 -2.12 14.57 13.17
N ALA A 61 -2.00 15.82 13.59
CA ALA A 61 -0.92 16.71 13.19
C ALA A 61 -0.26 17.25 14.47
N ASN A 62 1.07 17.22 14.55
CA ASN A 62 1.81 17.67 15.74
C ASN A 62 1.30 17.03 17.05
N GLY A 63 0.92 15.75 17.01
CA GLY A 63 0.37 15.00 18.15
C GLY A 63 -1.10 15.31 18.51
N LYS A 64 -1.75 16.24 17.80
CA LYS A 64 -3.16 16.60 18.04
C LYS A 64 -4.07 15.98 16.99
N LEU A 65 -5.13 15.32 17.45
CA LEU A 65 -6.22 14.82 16.60
C LEU A 65 -7.03 16.02 16.08
N TYR A 66 -7.10 16.19 14.76
CA TYR A 66 -7.82 17.31 14.15
C TYR A 66 -8.95 16.85 13.22
N MET A 67 -8.89 15.61 12.71
CA MET A 67 -9.89 15.08 11.81
C MET A 67 -10.07 13.58 12.05
N ILE A 68 -11.32 13.12 11.97
CA ILE A 68 -11.67 11.71 11.99
C ILE A 68 -12.58 11.47 10.79
N LYS A 69 -12.18 10.58 9.91
CA LYS A 69 -13.02 10.12 8.80
C LYS A 69 -13.63 8.79 9.18
N ILE A 70 -14.95 8.72 9.15
CA ILE A 70 -15.69 7.50 9.42
C ILE A 70 -16.30 7.03 8.11
N THR A 71 -16.00 5.79 7.75
CA THR A 71 -16.51 5.12 6.54
C THR A 71 -17.39 3.95 6.98
N PRO A 72 -18.71 4.13 7.06
CA PRO A 72 -19.64 3.05 7.38
C PRO A 72 -19.64 1.98 6.29
N LYS A 73 -19.94 0.72 6.65
CA LYS A 73 -20.15 -0.37 5.67
C LYS A 73 -21.32 -0.10 4.72
N HIS A 74 -22.34 0.59 5.23
CA HIS A 74 -23.54 0.97 4.49
C HIS A 74 -23.81 2.47 4.71
N GLY A 75 -23.46 3.31 3.74
CA GLY A 75 -23.69 4.75 3.80
C GLY A 75 -22.54 5.55 3.19
N ALA A 76 -22.70 6.88 3.16
CA ALA A 76 -21.64 7.78 2.75
C ALA A 76 -20.64 7.98 3.91
N PRO A 77 -19.34 8.13 3.62
CA PRO A 77 -18.37 8.53 4.64
C PRO A 77 -18.66 9.95 5.12
N TYR A 78 -18.38 10.20 6.39
CA TYR A 78 -18.51 11.53 6.99
C TYR A 78 -17.26 11.88 7.81
N TYR A 79 -17.06 13.17 8.00
CA TYR A 79 -15.88 13.71 8.66
C TYR A 79 -16.28 14.41 9.97
N LEU A 80 -15.49 14.18 11.00
CA LEU A 80 -15.50 14.93 12.26
C LEU A 80 -14.24 15.78 12.28
N VAL A 81 -14.38 17.10 12.26
CA VAL A 81 -13.25 18.03 12.18
C VAL A 81 -13.25 18.96 13.39
N ASP A 82 -12.08 19.15 13.99
CA ASP A 82 -11.81 20.17 15.00
C ASP A 82 -11.13 21.38 14.34
N ASP A 83 -11.93 22.39 13.97
CA ASP A 83 -11.45 23.60 13.30
C ASP A 83 -10.59 24.51 14.20
N ARG A 84 -10.73 24.39 15.52
CA ARG A 84 -10.12 25.32 16.50
C ARG A 84 -8.96 24.70 17.27
N GLY A 85 -8.78 23.38 17.19
CA GLY A 85 -7.81 22.64 17.99
C GLY A 85 -8.17 22.65 19.48
N ASP A 86 -9.45 22.81 19.84
CA ASP A 86 -9.96 22.85 21.21
C ASP A 86 -10.52 21.48 21.67
N GLY A 87 -10.44 20.46 20.82
CA GLY A 87 -10.94 19.11 21.05
C GLY A 87 -12.43 18.94 20.78
N LYS A 88 -13.12 19.97 20.25
CA LYS A 88 -14.54 19.89 19.89
C LYS A 88 -14.68 19.60 18.40
N PHE A 89 -15.20 18.41 18.11
CA PHE A 89 -15.41 17.97 16.74
C PHE A 89 -16.80 18.36 16.24
N ALA A 90 -16.85 18.96 15.06
CA ALA A 90 -18.09 19.21 14.32
C ALA A 90 -18.25 18.15 13.22
N ARG A 91 -19.46 17.61 13.07
CA ARG A 91 -19.80 16.72 11.95
C ARG A 91 -19.97 17.56 10.67
N GLN A 92 -19.15 17.26 9.67
CA GLN A 92 -19.27 17.81 8.33
C GLN A 92 -19.94 16.77 7.43
N GLU A 93 -21.20 17.03 7.10
CA GLU A 93 -22.05 16.14 6.28
C GLU A 93 -22.40 16.75 4.91
N SER A 94 -21.93 17.94 4.57
CA SER A 94 -22.33 18.63 3.35
C SER A 94 -21.31 18.49 2.22
N LEU A 95 -21.84 18.35 1.00
CA LEU A 95 -21.17 18.36 -0.32
C LEU A 95 -20.29 19.59 -0.59
N ASP A 96 -20.19 20.52 0.35
CA ASP A 96 -19.21 21.58 0.33
C ASP A 96 -17.89 20.97 0.76
N SER A 97 -16.89 20.97 -0.13
CA SER A 97 -15.64 20.23 0.03
C SER A 97 -14.88 20.49 1.34
N GLY A 98 -15.32 21.44 2.18
CA GLY A 98 -15.17 21.44 3.63
C GLY A 98 -13.74 21.54 4.14
N PHE A 99 -12.77 21.49 3.22
CA PHE A 99 -11.35 21.46 3.42
C PHE A 99 -10.95 22.83 3.98
N ARG A 100 -11.05 22.93 5.29
CA ARG A 100 -10.58 24.06 6.08
C ARG A 100 -9.29 23.56 6.72
N VAL A 101 -8.19 24.20 6.34
CA VAL A 101 -6.91 23.95 7.00
C VAL A 101 -7.05 24.32 8.49
N PRO A 102 -6.58 23.48 9.42
CA PRO A 102 -6.69 23.75 10.84
C PRO A 102 -5.97 25.06 11.19
N ARG A 103 -6.63 25.95 11.94
CA ARG A 103 -6.01 27.20 12.41
C ARG A 103 -5.37 26.97 13.77
N TRP A 104 -4.09 26.58 13.81
CA TRP A 104 -3.34 26.58 15.05
C TRP A 104 -3.01 28.01 15.51
N ILE A 105 -3.07 28.23 16.82
CA ILE A 105 -2.67 29.50 17.46
C ILE A 105 -1.14 29.60 17.41
N ILE A 106 -0.62 30.58 16.69
CA ILE A 106 0.82 30.77 16.44
C ILE A 106 1.52 31.50 17.61
N LYS A 107 0.78 32.17 18.51
CA LYS A 107 1.34 32.90 19.67
C LYS A 107 0.31 33.14 20.77
N ARG A 108 0.73 33.00 22.04
CA ARG A 108 -0.01 33.41 23.25
C ARG A 108 0.87 34.40 24.02
N PHE A 109 0.30 35.51 24.50
CA PHE A 109 1.00 36.56 25.25
C PHE A 109 0.90 36.32 26.76
#